data_AF-A0A938T082-F1
#
_entry.id   AF-A0A938T082-F1
#
_cell.length_a   1.000
_cell.length_b   1.000
_cell.length_c   1.000
_cell.angle_alpha   90.00
_cell.angle_beta   90.00
_cell.angle_gamma   90.00
#
_symmetry.space_group_name_H-M   'P 1'
#
loop_
_entity.id
_entity.type
_entity.pdbx_description
1 polymer ?
#
loop_
_entity_poly.entity_id
_entity_poly.type
_entity_poly.pdbx_seq_one_letter_code
_entity_poly.pdbx_strand_id
1 'polypeptide(L)'
;MRVGYFQFAPVFGEVAHNLDLVAARLATVRCDLMVLPELFASGYQFVSKEEVKSLAEPVPDGATTKRLIELARDRDMHVVAGLPERQGTACYNSAVLVGPSGLIGVYRKAHLFFEETLYFTPGDTGFKVWNIGPATVGV
;
A
#
# COMPACT_ATOMS: atom_id res chain seq x y z
N MET A 1 18.20 9.09 9.66
CA MET A 1 17.09 8.60 8.82
C MET A 1 16.12 9.74 8.56
N ARG A 2 15.73 9.99 7.32
CA ARG A 2 14.69 10.94 6.91
C ARG A 2 13.41 10.19 6.59
N VAL A 3 12.34 10.48 7.30
CA VAL A 3 11.03 9.87 7.10
C VAL A 3 10.10 10.92 6.48
N GLY A 4 9.34 10.53 5.47
CA GLY A 4 8.33 11.36 4.83
C GLY A 4 6.96 10.69 4.86
N TYR A 5 5.92 11.51 4.74
CA TYR A 5 4.57 11.08 4.46
C TYR A 5 4.05 11.82 3.23
N PHE A 6 3.12 11.22 2.50
CA PHE A 6 2.50 11.83 1.33
C PHE A 6 1.00 11.99 1.55
N GLN A 7 0.50 13.21 1.37
CA GLN A 7 -0.93 13.51 1.48
C GLN A 7 -1.44 14.01 0.13
N PHE A 8 -2.50 13.39 -0.35
CA PHE A 8 -3.23 13.80 -1.55
C PHE A 8 -4.67 13.27 -1.49
N ALA A 9 -5.46 13.58 -2.51
CA ALA A 9 -6.80 13.05 -2.69
C ALA A 9 -6.80 12.01 -3.83
N PRO A 10 -6.78 10.70 -3.52
CA PRO A 10 -6.95 9.67 -4.54
C PRO A 10 -8.26 9.86 -5.31
N VAL A 11 -8.21 9.73 -6.63
CA VAL A 11 -9.41 9.63 -7.44
C VAL A 11 -9.88 8.18 -7.41
N PHE A 12 -11.07 7.93 -6.87
CA PHE A 12 -11.56 6.57 -6.66
C PHE A 12 -11.58 5.75 -7.97
N GLY A 13 -11.09 4.51 -7.91
CA GLY A 13 -11.02 3.58 -9.05
C GLY A 13 -9.92 3.87 -10.08
N GLU A 14 -9.35 5.07 -10.08
CA GLU A 14 -8.32 5.51 -11.05
C GLU A 14 -6.90 5.11 -10.60
N VAL A 15 -6.68 3.80 -10.42
CA VAL A 15 -5.44 3.22 -9.87
C VAL A 15 -4.19 3.69 -10.58
N ALA A 16 -4.16 3.63 -11.92
CA ALA A 16 -3.01 4.03 -12.71
C ALA A 16 -2.71 5.54 -12.55
N HIS A 17 -3.75 6.38 -12.58
CA HIS A 17 -3.62 7.82 -12.40
C HIS A 17 -3.04 8.17 -11.02
N ASN A 18 -3.57 7.57 -9.96
CA ASN A 18 -3.11 7.82 -8.59
C ASN A 18 -1.65 7.37 -8.40
N LEU A 19 -1.27 6.22 -8.96
CA LEU A 19 0.10 5.71 -8.94
C LEU A 19 1.07 6.65 -9.67
N ASP A 20 0.72 7.07 -10.88
CA ASP A 20 1.56 7.96 -11.69
C ASP A 20 1.72 9.33 -11.01
N LEU A 21 0.65 9.85 -10.40
CA LEU A 21 0.71 11.09 -9.61
C LEU A 21 1.69 10.94 -8.45
N VAL A 22 1.58 9.87 -7.66
CA VAL A 22 2.49 9.62 -6.53
C VAL A 22 3.93 9.49 -7.01
N ALA A 23 4.18 8.68 -8.04
CA ALA A 23 5.52 8.48 -8.59
C ALA A 23 6.14 9.81 -9.08
N ALA A 24 5.37 10.62 -9.81
CA ALA A 24 5.81 11.92 -10.29
C ALA A 24 6.13 12.89 -9.15
N ARG A 25 5.33 12.90 -8.08
CA ARG A 25 5.56 13.77 -6.90
C ARG A 25 6.76 13.32 -6.07
N LEU A 26 7.03 12.02 -6.04
CA LEU A 26 8.17 11.47 -5.29
C LEU A 26 9.49 11.46 -6.07
N ALA A 27 9.45 11.71 -7.38
CA ALA A 27 10.62 11.71 -8.26
C ALA A 27 11.76 12.68 -7.82
N THR A 28 11.42 13.77 -7.11
CA THR A 28 12.40 14.76 -6.62
C THR A 28 12.62 14.69 -5.11
N VAL A 29 11.83 13.91 -4.39
CA VAL A 29 11.89 13.80 -2.92
C VAL A 29 13.03 12.88 -2.51
N ARG A 30 13.81 13.29 -1.49
CA ARG A 30 14.86 12.46 -0.89
C ARG A 30 14.48 12.10 0.55
N CYS A 31 14.08 10.86 0.76
CA CYS A 31 13.80 10.28 2.07
C CYS A 31 14.25 8.81 2.09
N ASP A 32 14.45 8.27 3.29
CA ASP A 32 14.88 6.88 3.48
C ASP A 32 13.66 5.95 3.67
N LEU A 33 12.54 6.52 4.14
CA LEU A 33 11.22 5.88 4.26
C LEU A 33 10.13 6.89 3.87
N MET A 34 9.23 6.48 2.98
CA MET A 34 8.02 7.21 2.61
C MET A 34 6.77 6.42 3.03
N VAL A 35 5.81 7.08 3.68
CA VAL A 35 4.52 6.48 4.05
C VAL A 35 3.41 7.10 3.20
N LEU A 36 2.73 6.27 2.41
CA LEU A 36 1.55 6.65 1.65
C LEU A 36 0.28 6.38 2.45
N PRO A 37 -0.85 7.02 2.10
CA PRO A 37 -2.12 6.80 2.78
C PRO A 37 -2.64 5.36 2.65
N GLU A 38 -3.66 5.08 3.45
CA GLU A 38 -4.53 3.93 3.27
C GLU A 38 -5.16 3.93 1.86
N LEU A 39 -5.21 2.75 1.24
CA LEU A 39 -5.88 2.53 -0.05
C LEU A 39 -5.53 3.59 -1.11
N PHE A 40 -4.27 4.04 -1.11
CA PHE A 40 -3.86 5.27 -1.80
C PHE A 40 -4.10 5.20 -3.32
N ALA A 41 -4.01 4.00 -3.91
CA ALA A 41 -4.18 3.81 -5.33
C ALA A 41 -5.65 3.63 -5.73
N SER A 42 -6.45 2.93 -4.93
CA SER A 42 -7.86 2.63 -5.26
C SER A 42 -8.83 3.72 -4.82
N GLY A 43 -8.50 4.49 -3.79
CA GLY A 43 -9.48 5.24 -3.00
C GLY A 43 -10.21 4.36 -1.98
N TYR A 44 -11.04 5.00 -1.14
CA TYR A 44 -11.58 4.39 0.08
C TYR A 44 -13.07 4.01 0.01
N GLN A 45 -13.91 4.84 -0.60
CA GLN A 45 -15.37 4.74 -0.47
C GLN A 45 -15.96 3.67 -1.40
N PHE A 46 -15.66 2.41 -1.11
CA PHE A 46 -16.27 1.27 -1.77
C PHE A 46 -17.75 1.13 -1.41
N VAL A 47 -18.55 0.63 -2.35
CA VAL A 47 -19.99 0.39 -2.15
C VAL A 47 -20.38 -1.09 -2.22
N SER A 48 -19.46 -1.98 -2.59
CA SER A 48 -19.72 -3.43 -2.68
C SER A 48 -18.46 -4.30 -2.59
N LYS A 49 -18.65 -5.60 -2.33
CA LYS A 49 -17.56 -6.60 -2.38
C LYS A 49 -17.03 -6.77 -3.80
N GLU A 50 -17.90 -6.64 -4.80
CA GLU A 50 -17.55 -6.75 -6.22
C GLU A 50 -16.62 -5.62 -6.65
N GLU A 51 -16.85 -4.40 -6.17
CA GLU A 51 -16.00 -3.24 -6.42
C GLU A 51 -14.65 -3.34 -5.71
N VAL A 52 -14.62 -3.85 -4.47
CA VAL A 52 -13.34 -4.20 -3.83
C VAL A 52 -12.60 -5.24 -4.67
N LYS A 53 -13.26 -6.31 -5.12
CA LYS A 53 -12.62 -7.38 -5.90
C LYS A 53 -12.08 -6.90 -7.25
N SER A 54 -12.73 -5.95 -7.90
CA SER A 54 -12.29 -5.41 -9.19
C SER A 54 -11.04 -4.55 -9.06
N LEU A 55 -10.85 -3.89 -7.91
CA LEU A 55 -9.69 -3.05 -7.62
C LEU A 55 -8.60 -3.77 -6.79
N ALA A 56 -8.92 -4.89 -6.14
CA ALA A 56 -7.97 -5.64 -5.33
C ALA A 56 -6.93 -6.38 -6.17
N GLU A 57 -5.68 -6.34 -5.72
CA GLU A 57 -4.53 -6.91 -6.42
C GLU A 57 -3.84 -8.00 -5.60
N PRO A 58 -3.27 -9.05 -6.21
CA PRO A 58 -2.41 -9.98 -5.50
C PRO A 58 -1.11 -9.28 -5.07
N VAL A 59 -0.56 -9.66 -3.93
CA VAL A 59 0.74 -9.15 -3.45
C VAL A 59 1.76 -10.29 -3.42
N PRO A 60 2.97 -10.14 -3.99
CA PRO A 60 3.55 -8.93 -4.60
C PRO A 60 3.23 -8.72 -6.09
N ASP A 61 2.49 -9.63 -6.74
CA ASP A 61 2.43 -9.69 -8.20
C ASP A 61 1.55 -8.63 -8.89
N GLY A 62 0.82 -7.84 -8.10
CA GLY A 62 -0.02 -6.73 -8.53
C GLY A 62 0.76 -5.56 -9.12
N ALA A 63 0.07 -4.78 -9.96
CA ALA A 63 0.63 -3.60 -10.61
C ALA A 63 1.06 -2.52 -9.59
N THR A 64 0.25 -2.31 -8.55
CA THR A 64 0.52 -1.36 -7.46
C THR A 64 1.83 -1.74 -6.75
N THR A 65 1.97 -2.98 -6.29
CA THR A 65 3.18 -3.42 -5.57
C THR A 65 4.42 -3.40 -6.48
N LYS A 66 4.31 -3.85 -7.73
CA LYS A 66 5.42 -3.82 -8.70
C LYS A 66 5.91 -2.39 -8.94
N ARG A 67 4.99 -1.45 -9.17
CA ARG A 67 5.35 -0.05 -9.41
C ARG A 67 5.98 0.61 -8.17
N LEU A 68 5.52 0.25 -6.97
CA LEU A 68 6.14 0.70 -5.72
C LEU A 68 7.55 0.13 -5.54
N ILE A 69 7.80 -1.13 -5.91
CA ILE A 69 9.15 -1.74 -5.90
C ILE A 69 10.09 -1.02 -6.87
N GLU A 70 9.61 -0.70 -8.07
CA GLU A 70 10.37 0.09 -9.05
C GLU A 70 10.73 1.47 -8.50
N LEU A 71 9.73 2.19 -7.96
CA LEU A 71 9.96 3.50 -7.34
C LEU A 71 10.95 3.43 -6.18
N ALA A 72 10.82 2.41 -5.30
CA ALA A 72 11.71 2.19 -4.18
C ALA A 72 13.16 1.94 -4.62
N ARG A 73 13.34 1.18 -5.71
CA ARG A 73 14.65 0.92 -6.31
C ARG A 73 15.26 2.18 -6.93
N ASP A 74 14.49 2.88 -7.76
CA ASP A 74 14.98 4.06 -8.50
C ASP A 74 15.36 5.23 -7.58
N ARG A 75 14.72 5.29 -6.41
CA ARG A 75 14.91 6.37 -5.43
C ARG A 75 15.75 5.95 -4.23
N ASP A 76 16.20 4.69 -4.18
CA ASP A 76 16.91 4.10 -3.06
C ASP A 76 16.23 4.38 -1.70
N MET A 77 14.94 4.03 -1.61
CA MET A 77 14.12 4.27 -0.42
C MET A 77 13.22 3.09 -0.07
N HIS A 78 12.66 3.12 1.13
CA HIS A 78 11.57 2.23 1.54
C HIS A 78 10.22 2.93 1.41
N VAL A 79 9.17 2.16 1.09
CA VAL A 79 7.81 2.69 0.98
C VAL A 79 6.83 1.80 1.73
N VAL A 80 6.03 2.40 2.62
CA VAL A 80 4.83 1.79 3.19
C VAL A 80 3.63 2.34 2.44
N ALA A 81 2.75 1.48 1.94
CA ALA A 81 1.60 1.91 1.15
C ALA A 81 0.38 1.00 1.32
N GLY A 82 -0.80 1.60 1.52
CA GLY A 82 -2.06 0.89 1.64
C GLY A 82 -2.69 0.51 0.31
N LEU A 83 -3.24 -0.71 0.18
CA LEU A 83 -3.92 -1.18 -1.02
C LEU A 83 -4.97 -2.26 -0.69
N PRO A 84 -5.99 -2.44 -1.53
CA PRO A 84 -6.85 -3.62 -1.46
C PRO A 84 -6.07 -4.84 -1.95
N GLU A 85 -5.79 -5.77 -1.06
CA GLU A 85 -5.07 -7.02 -1.37
C GLU A 85 -6.06 -8.14 -1.68
N ARG A 86 -5.81 -8.93 -2.73
CA ARG A 86 -6.56 -10.14 -3.05
C ARG A 86 -5.75 -11.40 -2.73
N GLN A 87 -6.31 -12.28 -1.90
CA GLN A 87 -5.81 -13.64 -1.70
C GLN A 87 -6.94 -14.65 -1.90
N GLY A 88 -6.88 -15.41 -3.00
CA GLY A 88 -7.97 -16.30 -3.40
C GLY A 88 -9.28 -15.50 -3.59
N THR A 89 -10.32 -15.87 -2.84
CA THR A 89 -11.61 -15.17 -2.86
C THR A 89 -11.72 -14.05 -1.83
N ALA A 90 -10.76 -13.94 -0.92
CA ALA A 90 -10.74 -12.93 0.14
C ALA A 90 -10.07 -11.64 -0.36
N CYS A 91 -10.56 -10.52 0.17
CA CYS A 91 -9.94 -9.21 -0.02
C CYS A 91 -9.66 -8.58 1.33
N TYR A 92 -8.49 -8.01 1.50
CA TYR A 92 -8.02 -7.38 2.73
C TYR A 92 -7.68 -5.91 2.48
N ASN A 93 -7.93 -5.06 3.46
CA ASN A 93 -7.31 -3.75 3.50
C ASN A 93 -5.90 -3.96 4.07
N SER A 94 -4.89 -3.79 3.22
CA SER A 94 -3.51 -4.16 3.54
C SER A 94 -2.57 -2.99 3.36
N ALA A 95 -1.41 -3.06 4.00
CA ALA A 95 -0.27 -2.22 3.74
C ALA A 95 0.95 -3.06 3.37
N VAL A 96 1.61 -2.71 2.26
CA VAL A 96 2.90 -3.30 1.88
C VAL A 96 4.04 -2.43 2.37
N LEU A 97 5.11 -3.07 2.82
CA LEU A 97 6.43 -2.45 2.99
C LEU A 97 7.35 -2.99 1.90
N VAL A 98 7.81 -2.11 1.03
CA VAL A 98 8.76 -2.41 -0.05
C VAL A 98 10.05 -1.61 0.12
N GLY A 99 11.14 -2.12 -0.43
CA GLY A 99 12.43 -1.43 -0.50
C GLY A 99 13.13 -1.68 -1.83
N PRO A 100 14.38 -1.22 -1.99
CA PRO A 100 15.11 -1.30 -3.26
C PRO A 100 15.29 -2.74 -3.80
N SER A 101 15.27 -3.72 -2.90
CA SER A 101 15.39 -5.14 -3.21
C SER A 101 14.06 -5.86 -3.47
N GLY A 102 12.91 -5.22 -3.28
CA GLY A 102 11.59 -5.82 -3.46
C GLY A 102 10.66 -5.71 -2.25
N LEU A 103 9.70 -6.63 -2.17
CA LEU A 103 8.77 -6.72 -1.04
C LEU A 103 9.50 -7.18 0.23
N ILE A 104 9.25 -6.49 1.34
CA ILE A 104 9.80 -6.81 2.66
C ILE A 104 8.71 -7.39 3.57
N GLY A 105 7.50 -6.84 3.51
CA GLY A 105 6.42 -7.23 4.40
C GLY A 105 5.03 -6.83 3.92
N VAL A 106 4.03 -7.52 4.46
CA VAL A 106 2.61 -7.20 4.28
C VAL A 106 1.95 -7.22 5.66
N TYR A 107 1.19 -6.18 5.96
CA TYR A 107 0.28 -6.10 7.08
C TYR A 107 -1.16 -6.07 6.56
N ARG A 108 -2.05 -6.84 7.16
CA ARG A 108 -3.49 -6.79 6.90
C ARG A 108 -4.19 -6.16 8.09
N LYS A 109 -5.02 -5.15 7.84
CA LYS A 109 -5.67 -4.34 8.86
C LYS A 109 -6.46 -5.22 9.84
N ALA A 110 -6.00 -5.26 11.08
CA ALA A 110 -6.57 -6.12 12.12
C ALA A 110 -7.99 -5.67 12.53
N HIS A 111 -8.20 -4.36 12.60
CA HIS A 111 -9.46 -3.75 13.04
C HIS A 111 -10.04 -2.94 11.89
N LEU A 112 -11.03 -3.53 11.22
CA LEU A 112 -11.78 -2.88 10.14
C LEU A 112 -12.71 -1.81 10.71
N PHE A 113 -12.93 -0.75 9.92
CA PHE A 113 -13.71 0.41 10.33
C PHE A 113 -15.01 0.54 9.51
N PHE A 114 -16.14 0.69 10.19
CA PHE A 114 -17.43 1.00 9.57
C PHE A 114 -17.77 0.06 8.39
N GLU A 115 -18.03 0.60 7.20
CA GLU A 115 -18.37 -0.13 5.98
C GLU A 115 -17.26 -1.08 5.50
N GLU A 116 -16.01 -0.91 5.91
CA GLU A 116 -14.95 -1.89 5.61
C GLU A 116 -15.33 -3.29 6.10
N THR A 117 -16.04 -3.37 7.23
CA THR A 117 -16.52 -4.65 7.80
C THR A 117 -17.50 -5.39 6.89
N LEU A 118 -18.10 -4.69 5.93
CA LEU A 118 -19.00 -5.27 4.94
C LEU A 118 -18.25 -5.84 3.75
N TYR A 119 -17.07 -5.30 3.41
CA TYR A 119 -16.41 -5.55 2.12
C TYR A 119 -15.06 -6.27 2.25
N PHE A 120 -14.31 -6.00 3.32
CA PHE A 120 -13.00 -6.58 3.57
C PHE A 120 -13.04 -7.70 4.60
N THR A 121 -12.05 -8.58 4.54
CA THR A 121 -11.80 -9.63 5.53
C THR A 121 -10.88 -9.07 6.63
N PRO A 122 -11.17 -9.33 7.93
CA PRO A 122 -10.26 -8.94 9.01
C PRO A 122 -8.86 -9.53 8.80
N GLY A 123 -7.84 -8.73 9.08
CA GLY A 123 -6.45 -9.13 8.86
C GLY A 123 -6.00 -10.29 9.75
N ASP A 124 -5.18 -11.18 9.18
CA ASP A 124 -4.66 -12.40 9.80
C ASP A 124 -3.12 -12.40 9.93
N THR A 125 -2.45 -11.29 9.60
CA THR A 125 -0.99 -11.18 9.73
C THR A 125 -0.54 -10.93 11.17
N GLY A 126 -1.41 -10.39 12.02
CA GLY A 126 -1.03 -9.79 13.29
C GLY A 126 -0.19 -8.51 13.10
N PHE A 127 0.20 -7.89 14.22
CA PHE A 127 1.09 -6.74 14.23
C PHE A 127 2.54 -7.22 14.10
N LYS A 128 3.23 -6.73 13.08
CA LYS A 128 4.62 -7.12 12.77
C LYS A 128 5.51 -5.89 12.70
N VAL A 129 6.81 -6.15 12.87
CA VAL A 129 7.87 -5.18 12.64
C VAL A 129 8.89 -5.77 11.68
N TRP A 130 9.47 -4.93 10.84
CA TRP A 130 10.48 -5.33 9.85
C TRP A 130 11.72 -4.46 9.98
N ASN A 131 12.89 -5.10 9.94
CA ASN A 131 14.16 -4.38 9.88
C ASN A 131 14.44 -3.98 8.43
N ILE A 132 14.57 -2.68 8.18
CA ILE A 132 14.88 -2.11 6.86
C ILE A 132 16.34 -1.67 6.73
N GLY A 133 17.18 -1.95 7.73
CA GLY A 133 18.55 -1.48 7.86
C GLY A 133 18.67 -0.35 8.89
N PRO A 134 18.36 0.92 8.53
CA PRO A 134 18.55 2.05 9.43
C PRO A 134 17.50 2.13 10.55
N ALA A 135 16.42 1.34 10.48
CA ALA A 135 15.37 1.28 11.49
C ALA A 135 14.61 -0.06 11.45
N THR A 136 13.86 -0.32 12.52
CA THR A 136 12.82 -1.36 12.56
C THR A 136 11.45 -0.67 12.51
N VAL A 137 10.64 -1.01 11.51
CA VAL A 137 9.38 -0.32 11.18
C VAL A 137 8.21 -1.25 11.47
N GLY A 138 7.26 -0.78 12.28
CA GLY A 138 5.94 -1.41 12.44
C GLY A 138 4.92 -0.81 11.48
N VAL A 139 3.98 -1.64 11.06
CA VAL A 139 2.82 -1.26 10.23
C VAL A 139 1.57 -1.84 10.87
#